data_AF-A0A7S8IF40-F1
#
_entry.id   AF-A0A7S8IF40-F1
#
_cell.length_a   1.000
_cell.length_b   1.000
_cell.length_c   1.000
_cell.angle_alpha   90.00
_cell.angle_beta   90.00
_cell.angle_gamma   90.00
#
_symmetry.space_group_name_H-M   'P 1'
#
loop_
_entity.id
_entity.type
_entity.pdbx_description
1 polymer ?
#
loop_
_entity_poly.entity_id
_entity_poly.type
_entity_poly.pdbx_seq_one_letter_code
_entity_poly.pdbx_strand_id
1 'polypeptide(L)'
;MANPNEKSGTGHNVDQPSMRTAFKSFVSQTAFRMLVALTVLILGMIFAFTAIYGHSSDASQSLDFGSSEQLMSGLPPGSEVAFNHLSNQRSNICGLQPEAVLVYADEMRLQGSCCSPMDLHRYQEQVEGLRQYADIRQIPVDPYDMPVPLVQELLAYQTDIQLTAEQQLIYDEAMSLSDEGGSCCCRCWRWYAFEGMGKYLITEQNWDAQELADLWTLTDGCGGEGHQHS
;
A
#
# COMPACT_ATOMS: atom_id res chain seq x y z
N MET A 1 -3.51 -49.25 42.05
CA MET A 1 -3.88 -50.60 41.58
C MET A 1 -2.97 -50.98 40.41
N ALA A 2 -2.28 -52.12 40.55
CA ALA A 2 -1.35 -52.74 39.59
C ALA A 2 -2.09 -53.28 38.34
N ASN A 3 -1.53 -53.16 37.11
CA ASN A 3 -0.72 -54.13 36.30
C ASN A 3 -1.51 -55.39 35.80
N PRO A 4 -1.12 -56.24 34.80
CA PRO A 4 -0.12 -56.22 33.69
C PRO A 4 -0.59 -56.84 32.32
N ASN A 5 0.28 -56.79 31.30
CA ASN A 5 0.77 -57.92 30.44
C ASN A 5 1.45 -57.35 29.17
N GLU A 6 2.76 -57.44 28.88
CA GLU A 6 3.80 -58.49 28.90
C GLU A 6 3.86 -59.38 27.64
N LYS A 7 5.04 -59.34 26.96
CA LYS A 7 5.82 -60.45 26.33
C LYS A 7 6.92 -59.82 25.43
N SER A 8 8.23 -59.89 25.73
CA SER A 8 9.18 -61.03 25.81
C SER A 8 9.57 -61.64 24.46
N GLY A 9 10.88 -61.60 24.15
CA GLY A 9 11.51 -62.31 23.02
C GLY A 9 12.98 -61.94 22.79
N THR A 10 13.89 -62.72 23.39
CA THR A 10 15.37 -62.64 23.30
C THR A 10 15.94 -63.39 22.08
N GLY A 11 17.09 -62.95 21.55
CA GLY A 11 17.92 -63.74 20.63
C GLY A 11 19.34 -63.18 20.45
N HIS A 12 20.34 -63.91 20.96
CA HIS A 12 21.77 -63.71 20.73
C HIS A 12 22.22 -64.28 19.38
N ASN A 13 23.24 -63.69 18.74
CA ASN A 13 24.17 -64.44 17.89
C ASN A 13 25.57 -63.79 17.81
N VAL A 14 26.58 -64.64 17.67
CA VAL A 14 28.02 -64.41 17.89
C VAL A 14 28.81 -64.53 16.57
N ASP A 15 29.84 -63.68 16.43
CA ASP A 15 31.09 -63.71 15.61
C ASP A 15 31.15 -64.07 14.10
N GLN A 16 31.81 -63.22 13.29
CA GLN A 16 33.19 -63.40 12.75
C GLN A 16 33.54 -62.39 11.62
N PRO A 17 34.82 -61.95 11.45
CA PRO A 17 35.23 -60.99 10.42
C PRO A 17 35.85 -61.67 9.17
N SER A 18 35.46 -61.23 7.97
CA SER A 18 35.97 -61.73 6.69
C SER A 18 36.70 -60.64 5.86
N MET A 19 38.01 -60.84 5.70
CA MET A 19 38.94 -60.39 4.63
C MET A 19 38.34 -59.66 3.40
N ARG A 20 37.95 -58.38 3.52
CA ARG A 20 37.58 -57.52 2.35
C ARG A 20 38.25 -56.15 2.33
N THR A 21 39.23 -55.90 3.21
CA THR A 21 39.70 -54.55 3.50
C THR A 21 40.92 -54.10 2.67
N ALA A 22 41.61 -55.01 1.97
CA ALA A 22 42.85 -54.65 1.27
C ALA A 22 42.65 -54.12 -0.17
N PHE A 23 41.52 -54.38 -0.84
CA PHE A 23 41.33 -53.98 -2.25
C PHE A 23 40.67 -52.61 -2.44
N LYS A 24 40.04 -52.04 -1.39
CA LYS A 24 39.31 -50.76 -1.48
C LYS A 24 40.19 -49.51 -1.38
N SER A 25 41.43 -49.64 -0.93
CA SER A 25 42.31 -48.49 -0.66
C SER A 25 42.95 -47.90 -1.94
N PHE A 26 43.15 -48.70 -2.99
CA PHE A 26 43.88 -48.23 -4.17
C PHE A 26 43.00 -47.47 -5.19
N VAL A 27 41.71 -47.83 -5.29
CA VAL A 27 40.74 -47.18 -6.21
C VAL A 27 40.28 -45.82 -5.68
N SER A 28 40.29 -45.62 -4.36
CA SER A 28 39.86 -44.37 -3.71
C SER A 28 40.85 -43.21 -3.93
N GLN A 29 42.15 -43.50 -3.96
CA GLN A 29 43.17 -42.44 -4.02
C GLN A 29 43.32 -41.84 -5.43
N THR A 30 43.12 -42.64 -6.47
CA THR A 30 43.13 -42.18 -7.88
C THR A 30 41.85 -41.41 -8.23
N ALA A 31 40.69 -41.86 -7.74
CA ALA A 31 39.41 -41.15 -7.92
C ALA A 31 39.42 -39.78 -7.22
N PHE A 32 40.00 -39.68 -6.02
CA PHE A 32 40.12 -38.41 -5.31
C PHE A 32 41.06 -37.41 -6.01
N ARG A 33 42.20 -37.90 -6.54
CA ARG A 33 43.12 -37.06 -7.33
C ARG A 33 42.49 -36.55 -8.63
N MET A 34 41.69 -37.37 -9.29
CA MET A 34 40.93 -36.97 -10.49
C MET A 34 39.86 -35.93 -10.16
N LEU A 35 39.14 -36.09 -9.04
CA LEU A 35 38.12 -35.13 -8.60
C LEU A 35 38.71 -33.75 -8.29
N VAL A 36 39.85 -33.69 -7.60
CA VAL A 36 40.55 -32.43 -7.28
C VAL A 36 41.11 -31.76 -8.54
N ALA A 37 41.64 -32.53 -9.49
CA ALA A 37 42.10 -31.98 -10.77
C ALA A 37 40.93 -31.40 -11.59
N LEU A 38 39.77 -32.05 -11.57
CA LEU A 38 38.58 -31.58 -12.29
C LEU A 38 38.03 -30.28 -11.69
N THR A 39 37.98 -30.15 -10.37
CA THR A 39 37.50 -28.92 -9.71
C THR A 39 38.42 -27.73 -9.96
N VAL A 40 39.75 -27.94 -9.96
CA VAL A 40 40.71 -26.88 -10.31
C VAL A 40 40.55 -26.43 -11.76
N LEU A 41 40.32 -27.37 -12.70
CA LEU A 41 40.07 -27.03 -14.10
C LEU A 41 38.75 -26.27 -14.30
N ILE A 42 37.68 -26.68 -13.62
CA ILE A 42 36.38 -25.99 -13.69
C ILE A 42 36.49 -24.57 -13.14
N LEU A 43 37.13 -24.39 -11.98
CA LEU A 43 37.33 -23.06 -11.40
C LEU A 43 38.24 -22.18 -12.28
N GLY A 44 39.29 -22.75 -12.89
CA GLY A 44 40.13 -22.05 -13.85
C GLY A 44 39.37 -21.61 -15.11
N MET A 45 38.47 -22.46 -15.62
CA MET A 45 37.61 -22.12 -16.76
C MET A 45 36.60 -21.03 -16.42
N ILE A 46 35.99 -21.04 -15.22
CA ILE A 46 35.09 -19.97 -14.76
C ILE A 46 35.84 -18.64 -14.68
N PHE A 47 37.05 -18.64 -14.12
CA PHE A 47 37.86 -17.43 -13.99
C PHE A 47 38.30 -16.88 -15.37
N ALA A 48 38.68 -17.77 -16.29
CA ALA A 48 38.98 -17.39 -17.67
C ALA A 48 37.74 -16.86 -18.41
N PHE A 49 36.56 -17.45 -18.16
CA PHE A 49 35.30 -16.98 -18.73
C PHE A 49 34.95 -15.57 -18.23
N THR A 50 35.12 -15.29 -16.93
CA THR A 50 34.93 -13.93 -16.40
C THR A 50 35.98 -12.93 -16.92
N ALA A 51 37.21 -13.36 -17.22
CA ALA A 51 38.23 -12.47 -17.77
C ALA A 51 38.02 -12.17 -19.27
N ILE A 52 37.48 -13.12 -20.03
CA ILE A 52 37.23 -12.97 -21.47
C ILE A 52 35.88 -12.28 -21.74
N TYR A 53 34.87 -12.52 -20.91
CA TYR A 53 33.51 -11.97 -21.09
C TYR A 53 33.14 -10.86 -20.10
N GLY A 54 33.96 -10.58 -19.08
CA GLY A 54 33.68 -9.57 -18.06
C GLY A 54 34.07 -8.13 -18.42
N HIS A 55 34.44 -7.85 -19.68
CA HIS A 55 34.79 -6.50 -20.14
C HIS A 55 33.81 -5.98 -21.19
N SER A 56 32.53 -5.95 -20.81
CA SER A 56 31.50 -5.13 -21.47
C SER A 56 30.68 -4.43 -20.39
N SER A 57 31.34 -3.54 -19.66
CA SER A 57 30.69 -2.47 -18.90
C SER A 57 30.77 -1.20 -19.74
N ASP A 58 29.83 -1.06 -20.66
CA ASP A 58 29.33 0.23 -21.17
C ASP A 58 28.22 -0.05 -22.20
N ALA A 59 26.99 0.11 -21.72
CA ALA A 59 25.75 0.38 -22.46
C ALA A 59 24.55 -0.19 -21.67
N SER A 60 24.44 0.15 -20.39
CA SER A 60 23.13 0.25 -19.78
C SER A 60 22.44 1.46 -20.40
N GLN A 61 21.78 1.25 -21.53
CA GLN A 61 20.58 2.02 -21.84
C GLN A 61 19.59 1.68 -20.72
N SER A 62 19.59 2.50 -19.68
CA SER A 62 18.47 2.63 -18.78
C SER A 62 17.28 3.08 -19.63
N LEU A 63 16.51 2.11 -20.13
CA LEU A 63 15.11 2.37 -20.46
C LEU A 63 14.46 2.71 -19.13
N ASP A 64 14.34 4.00 -18.92
CA ASP A 64 13.68 4.67 -17.81
C ASP A 64 12.19 4.28 -17.79
N PHE A 65 11.91 3.12 -17.20
CA PHE A 65 10.59 2.66 -16.78
C PHE A 65 10.28 3.11 -15.34
N GLY A 66 11.03 4.08 -14.80
CA GLY A 66 10.75 4.74 -13.52
C GLY A 66 10.01 6.07 -13.69
N SER A 67 10.00 6.63 -14.90
CA SER A 67 9.40 7.93 -15.20
C SER A 67 7.87 7.96 -15.23
N SER A 68 7.15 6.84 -15.33
CA SER A 68 5.69 6.86 -15.31
C SER A 68 5.14 6.96 -13.89
N GLU A 69 5.50 6.07 -12.97
CA GLU A 69 4.98 6.11 -11.58
C GLU A 69 5.41 7.36 -10.80
N GLN A 70 6.66 7.82 -10.95
CA GLN A 70 7.14 9.02 -10.26
C GLN A 70 6.66 10.34 -10.87
N LEU A 71 6.21 10.34 -12.13
CA LEU A 71 5.58 11.53 -12.74
C LEU A 71 4.09 11.62 -12.38
N MET A 72 3.45 10.50 -12.04
CA MET A 72 2.01 10.46 -11.69
C MET A 72 1.74 10.97 -10.28
N SER A 73 2.70 10.89 -9.34
CA SER A 73 2.58 11.44 -7.97
C SER A 73 2.92 12.94 -7.86
N GLY A 74 3.03 13.65 -8.99
CA GLY A 74 3.51 15.03 -9.06
C GLY A 74 2.74 15.91 -10.04
N LEU A 75 1.56 15.48 -10.48
CA LEU A 75 0.71 16.34 -11.32
C LEU A 75 0.24 17.53 -10.49
N PRO A 76 0.36 18.79 -10.98
CA PRO A 76 -0.07 19.94 -10.20
C PRO A 76 -1.58 19.87 -9.92
N PRO A 77 -2.03 19.83 -8.66
CA PRO A 77 -3.45 19.84 -8.34
C PRO A 77 -4.16 21.02 -9.00
N GLY A 78 -5.38 20.80 -9.50
CA GLY A 78 -6.18 21.79 -10.22
C GLY A 78 -5.74 22.03 -11.67
N SER A 79 -4.64 21.44 -12.14
CA SER A 79 -4.24 21.59 -13.55
C SER A 79 -5.08 20.74 -14.49
N GLU A 80 -5.20 21.16 -15.76
CA GLU A 80 -5.80 20.34 -16.82
C GLU A 80 -5.09 18.99 -17.01
N VAL A 81 -3.77 18.95 -16.79
CA VAL A 81 -2.99 17.70 -16.90
C VAL A 81 -3.39 16.72 -15.80
N ALA A 82 -3.53 17.21 -14.56
CA ALA A 82 -4.05 16.40 -13.45
C ALA A 82 -5.49 15.93 -13.73
N PHE A 83 -6.37 16.83 -14.19
CA PHE A 83 -7.74 16.48 -14.55
C PHE A 83 -7.81 15.37 -15.62
N ASN A 84 -7.05 15.50 -16.71
CA ASN A 84 -7.02 14.52 -17.80
C ASN A 84 -6.54 13.15 -17.31
N HIS A 85 -5.64 13.11 -16.32
CA HIS A 85 -5.22 11.86 -15.70
C HIS A 85 -6.30 11.30 -14.77
N LEU A 86 -6.75 12.08 -13.79
CA LEU A 86 -7.63 11.66 -12.70
C LEU A 86 -9.04 11.28 -13.17
N SER A 87 -9.58 11.97 -14.18
CA SER A 87 -10.90 11.68 -14.76
C SER A 87 -10.99 10.27 -15.39
N ASN A 88 -9.85 9.68 -15.72
CA ASN A 88 -9.73 8.33 -16.26
C ASN A 88 -9.37 7.27 -15.21
N GLN A 89 -9.09 7.68 -13.97
CA GLN A 89 -8.78 6.73 -12.88
C GLN A 89 -10.04 6.14 -12.27
N ARG A 90 -9.91 4.91 -11.76
CA ARG A 90 -11.02 4.10 -11.21
C ARG A 90 -10.64 3.38 -9.93
N SER A 91 -9.59 3.81 -9.22
CA SER A 91 -9.24 3.22 -7.93
C SER A 91 -10.13 3.76 -6.80
N ASN A 92 -10.71 4.95 -6.97
CA ASN A 92 -11.85 5.40 -6.18
C ASN A 92 -13.17 4.99 -6.87
N ILE A 93 -14.03 4.25 -6.17
CA ILE A 93 -15.30 3.74 -6.70
C ILE A 93 -16.43 3.89 -5.68
N CYS A 94 -17.65 4.12 -6.16
CA CYS A 94 -18.84 4.17 -5.30
C CYS A 94 -18.95 2.90 -4.46
N GLY A 95 -19.19 3.08 -3.15
CA GLY A 95 -19.38 1.97 -2.22
C GLY A 95 -18.11 1.23 -1.80
N LEU A 96 -16.91 1.66 -2.21
CA LEU A 96 -15.65 1.09 -1.69
C LEU A 96 -15.61 1.22 -0.16
N GLN A 97 -15.55 0.08 0.53
CA GLN A 97 -15.65 0.01 1.99
C GLN A 97 -14.31 0.27 2.68
N PRO A 98 -14.31 0.87 3.89
CA PRO A 98 -13.09 1.11 4.68
C PRO A 98 -12.19 -0.11 4.83
N GLU A 99 -12.76 -1.28 5.08
CA GLU A 99 -12.02 -2.52 5.35
C GLU A 99 -11.14 -2.94 4.17
N ALA A 100 -11.56 -2.63 2.95
CA ALA A 100 -10.76 -2.87 1.75
C ALA A 100 -9.55 -1.92 1.70
N VAL A 101 -9.74 -0.65 2.05
CA VAL A 101 -8.68 0.37 2.01
C VAL A 101 -7.63 0.13 3.11
N LEU A 102 -8.04 -0.37 4.27
CA LEU A 102 -7.14 -0.68 5.39
C LEU A 102 -6.09 -1.76 5.07
N VAL A 103 -6.27 -2.54 3.99
CA VAL A 103 -5.30 -3.56 3.55
C VAL A 103 -4.58 -3.19 2.25
N TYR A 104 -4.82 -1.98 1.72
CA TYR A 104 -4.07 -1.48 0.57
C TYR A 104 -2.64 -1.14 0.97
N ALA A 105 -1.71 -1.26 0.01
CA ALA A 105 -0.32 -0.90 0.22
C ALA A 105 -0.13 0.62 0.31
N ASP A 106 0.85 1.06 1.09
CA ASP A 106 1.10 2.47 1.40
C ASP A 106 1.44 3.32 0.16
N GLU A 107 1.97 2.71 -0.90
CA GLU A 107 2.32 3.38 -2.15
C GLU A 107 1.09 3.64 -3.03
N MET A 108 -0.05 3.03 -2.73
CA MET A 108 -1.27 3.17 -3.52
C MET A 108 -1.96 4.51 -3.30
N ARG A 109 -2.81 4.87 -4.27
CA ARG A 109 -3.62 6.09 -4.26
C ARG A 109 -5.06 5.78 -4.65
N LEU A 110 -6.02 6.39 -3.95
CA LEU A 110 -7.43 6.39 -4.35
C LEU A 110 -7.67 7.58 -5.26
N GLN A 111 -7.88 7.30 -6.55
CA GLN A 111 -7.85 8.28 -7.62
C GLN A 111 -9.13 8.28 -8.43
N GLY A 112 -9.52 9.49 -8.87
CA GLY A 112 -10.71 9.74 -9.65
C GLY A 112 -11.97 9.94 -8.80
N SER A 113 -13.09 10.19 -9.47
CA SER A 113 -14.39 10.38 -8.84
C SER A 113 -15.09 9.05 -8.56
N CYS A 114 -15.87 9.00 -7.47
CA CYS A 114 -16.54 7.74 -7.08
C CYS A 114 -17.94 7.55 -7.70
N CYS A 115 -18.71 8.61 -7.97
CA CYS A 115 -20.13 8.50 -8.33
C CYS A 115 -20.44 9.02 -9.75
N SER A 116 -20.02 10.23 -10.05
CA SER A 116 -20.26 10.93 -11.32
C SER A 116 -18.95 11.25 -12.02
N PRO A 117 -18.91 11.49 -13.33
CA PRO A 117 -17.71 11.96 -14.01
C PRO A 117 -17.16 13.25 -13.38
N MET A 118 -15.84 13.42 -13.33
CA MET A 118 -15.24 14.67 -12.88
C MET A 118 -15.61 15.83 -13.82
N ASP A 119 -15.81 17.01 -13.24
CA ASP A 119 -15.91 18.27 -13.97
C ASP A 119 -14.65 19.11 -13.76
N LEU A 120 -14.10 19.68 -14.83
CA LEU A 120 -12.82 20.41 -14.78
C LEU A 120 -12.95 21.70 -13.99
N HIS A 121 -14.06 22.41 -14.16
CA HIS A 121 -14.28 23.69 -13.50
C HIS A 121 -14.43 23.49 -11.99
N ARG A 122 -15.29 22.55 -11.57
CA ARG A 122 -15.46 22.18 -10.15
C ARG A 122 -14.13 21.71 -9.54
N TYR A 123 -13.39 20.85 -10.24
CA TYR A 123 -12.09 20.37 -9.76
C TYR A 123 -11.11 21.52 -9.50
N GLN A 124 -11.05 22.51 -10.39
CA GLN A 124 -10.21 23.69 -10.23
C GLN A 124 -10.62 24.54 -9.02
N GLU A 125 -11.92 24.79 -8.84
CA GLU A 125 -12.44 25.55 -7.71
C GLU A 125 -12.16 24.85 -6.37
N GLN A 126 -12.39 23.54 -6.31
CA GLN A 126 -12.12 22.73 -5.13
C GLN A 126 -10.64 22.81 -4.73
N VAL A 127 -9.73 22.57 -5.69
CA VAL A 127 -8.29 22.65 -5.40
C VAL A 127 -7.84 24.06 -5.03
N GLU A 128 -8.34 25.10 -5.69
CA GLU A 128 -8.01 26.48 -5.31
C GLU A 128 -8.47 26.78 -3.88
N GLY A 129 -9.70 26.42 -3.54
CA GLY A 129 -10.26 26.63 -2.20
C GLY A 129 -9.51 25.86 -1.11
N LEU A 130 -8.92 24.71 -1.43
CA LEU A 130 -8.12 23.91 -0.48
C LEU A 130 -6.75 24.50 -0.16
N ARG A 131 -6.22 25.41 -0.99
CA ARG A 131 -4.86 25.97 -0.80
C ARG A 131 -4.68 26.68 0.54
N GLN A 132 -5.74 27.29 1.07
CA GLN A 132 -5.68 27.96 2.37
C GLN A 132 -5.46 27.00 3.55
N TYR A 133 -5.69 25.70 3.34
CA TYR A 133 -5.54 24.65 4.35
C TYR A 133 -4.27 23.81 4.17
N ALA A 134 -3.36 24.19 3.26
CA ALA A 134 -2.19 23.40 2.89
C ALA A 134 -1.24 23.07 4.06
N ASP A 135 -1.30 23.83 5.15
CA ASP A 135 -0.48 23.60 6.36
C ASP A 135 -1.06 22.51 7.28
N ILE A 136 -2.32 22.07 7.06
CA ILE A 136 -2.97 21.01 7.83
C ILE A 136 -2.83 19.70 7.05
N ARG A 137 -1.86 18.87 7.45
CA ARG A 137 -1.51 17.62 6.74
C ARG A 137 -2.66 16.63 6.58
N GLN A 138 -3.66 16.68 7.46
CA GLN A 138 -4.84 15.82 7.43
C GLN A 138 -5.85 16.23 6.35
N ILE A 139 -5.77 17.46 5.83
CA ILE A 139 -6.60 17.95 4.74
C ILE A 139 -5.89 17.64 3.41
N PRO A 140 -6.54 16.91 2.49
CA PRO A 140 -5.91 16.60 1.22
C PRO A 140 -5.76 17.85 0.35
N VAL A 141 -4.63 17.93 -0.36
CA VAL A 141 -4.37 19.00 -1.34
C VAL A 141 -5.16 18.81 -2.64
N ASP A 142 -5.59 17.58 -2.93
CA ASP A 142 -6.38 17.20 -4.10
C ASP A 142 -7.46 16.20 -3.68
N PRO A 143 -8.75 16.53 -3.79
CA PRO A 143 -9.82 15.65 -3.32
C PRO A 143 -10.00 14.42 -4.21
N TYR A 144 -9.46 14.39 -5.43
CA TYR A 144 -9.53 13.27 -6.37
C TYR A 144 -8.25 12.43 -6.42
N ASP A 145 -7.23 12.74 -5.61
CA ASP A 145 -5.97 12.01 -5.55
C ASP A 145 -5.48 11.81 -4.10
N MET A 146 -5.98 10.74 -3.47
CA MET A 146 -5.78 10.50 -2.03
C MET A 146 -4.73 9.42 -1.78
N PRO A 147 -3.59 9.74 -1.11
CA PRO A 147 -2.63 8.71 -0.71
C PRO A 147 -3.27 7.76 0.30
N VAL A 148 -3.11 6.45 0.11
CA VAL A 148 -3.66 5.43 1.02
C VAL A 148 -3.23 5.64 2.48
N PRO A 149 -1.97 6.00 2.81
CA PRO A 149 -1.56 6.26 4.18
C PRO A 149 -2.36 7.36 4.87
N LEU A 150 -2.67 8.45 4.15
CA LEU A 150 -3.52 9.51 4.70
C LEU A 150 -4.93 8.98 4.96
N VAL A 151 -5.50 8.23 4.02
CA VAL A 151 -6.84 7.66 4.18
C VAL A 151 -6.90 6.72 5.38
N GLN A 152 -5.89 5.87 5.57
CA GLN A 152 -5.80 4.96 6.71
C GLN A 152 -5.66 5.72 8.04
N GLU A 153 -4.86 6.78 8.08
CA GLU A 153 -4.76 7.68 9.25
C GLU A 153 -6.13 8.29 9.60
N LEU A 154 -6.83 8.82 8.61
CA LEU A 154 -8.15 9.41 8.80
C LEU A 154 -9.20 8.39 9.26
N LEU A 155 -9.15 7.15 8.75
CA LEU A 155 -10.00 6.06 9.23
C LEU A 155 -9.68 5.68 10.68
N ALA A 156 -8.40 5.72 11.10
CA ALA A 156 -8.03 5.51 12.49
C ALA A 156 -8.57 6.62 13.40
N TYR A 157 -8.52 7.89 12.97
CA TYR A 157 -9.14 8.98 13.73
C TYR A 157 -10.64 8.79 13.93
N GLN A 158 -11.34 8.21 12.95
CA GLN A 158 -12.77 7.94 13.07
C GLN A 158 -13.08 7.03 14.26
N THR A 159 -12.25 6.03 14.53
CA THR A 159 -12.42 5.08 15.64
C THR A 159 -11.85 5.59 16.96
N ASP A 160 -10.70 6.26 16.89
CA ASP A 160 -9.88 6.54 18.07
C ASP A 160 -10.25 7.86 18.75
N ILE A 161 -10.72 8.85 17.98
CA ILE A 161 -11.14 10.15 18.52
C ILE A 161 -12.58 10.05 19.02
N GLN A 162 -12.76 10.30 20.31
CA GLN A 162 -14.08 10.38 20.96
C GLN A 162 -14.40 11.84 21.23
N LEU A 163 -15.44 12.37 20.58
CA LEU A 163 -15.89 13.74 20.81
C LEU A 163 -16.55 13.87 22.19
N THR A 164 -16.32 15.01 22.84
CA THR A 164 -17.16 15.42 23.97
C THR A 164 -18.57 15.75 23.50
N ALA A 165 -19.52 15.89 24.42
CA ALA A 165 -20.89 16.28 24.07
C ALA A 165 -20.94 17.63 23.33
N GLU A 166 -20.10 18.59 23.70
CA GLU A 166 -20.02 19.91 23.06
C GLU A 166 -19.45 19.81 21.65
N GLN A 167 -18.38 19.02 21.46
CA GLN A 167 -17.77 18.79 20.16
C GLN A 167 -18.70 18.00 19.22
N GLN A 168 -19.49 17.07 19.76
CA GLN A 168 -20.48 16.34 18.97
C GLN A 168 -21.57 17.27 18.42
N LEU A 169 -21.97 18.30 19.16
CA LEU A 169 -22.92 19.31 18.66
C LEU A 169 -22.35 20.07 17.46
N ILE A 170 -21.05 20.43 17.49
CA ILE A 170 -20.36 21.06 16.35
C ILE A 170 -20.37 20.13 15.14
N TYR A 171 -20.03 18.86 15.34
CA TYR A 171 -20.04 17.86 14.27
C TYR A 171 -21.44 17.68 13.68
N ASP A 172 -22.45 17.52 14.53
CA ASP A 172 -23.84 17.32 14.10
C ASP A 172 -24.40 18.54 13.37
N GLU A 173 -24.01 19.76 13.78
CA GLU A 173 -24.35 20.99 13.06
C GLU A 173 -23.69 21.03 11.68
N ALA A 174 -22.40 20.70 11.57
CA ALA A 174 -21.70 20.62 10.27
C ALA A 174 -22.38 19.63 9.32
N MET A 175 -22.80 18.47 9.84
CA MET A 175 -23.56 17.47 9.08
C MET A 175 -24.87 18.04 8.52
N SER A 176 -25.53 18.93 9.25
CA SER A 176 -26.78 19.59 8.83
C SER A 176 -26.57 20.71 7.81
N LEU A 177 -25.39 21.34 7.82
CA LEU A 177 -24.98 22.38 6.88
C LEU A 177 -24.49 21.80 5.55
N SER A 178 -23.97 20.57 5.56
CA SER A 178 -23.54 19.88 4.34
C SER A 178 -24.71 19.51 3.44
N ASP A 179 -24.58 19.84 2.16
CA ASP A 179 -25.56 19.49 1.11
C ASP A 179 -25.73 17.96 0.94
N GLU A 180 -24.73 17.17 1.33
CA GLU A 180 -24.79 15.71 1.29
C GLU A 180 -25.37 15.10 2.59
N GLY A 181 -25.74 15.92 3.56
CA GLY A 181 -26.09 15.47 4.91
C GLY A 181 -24.92 14.80 5.62
N GLY A 182 -23.69 15.10 5.20
CA GLY A 182 -22.44 14.61 5.76
C GLY A 182 -21.23 14.81 4.87
N SER A 183 -20.17 14.04 5.08
CA SER A 183 -18.88 14.24 4.40
C SER A 183 -18.79 13.66 2.98
N CYS A 184 -19.82 12.92 2.54
CA CYS A 184 -19.89 12.28 1.21
C CYS A 184 -21.34 11.86 0.90
N CYS A 185 -21.72 11.69 -0.38
CA CYS A 185 -23.06 11.23 -0.74
C CYS A 185 -23.37 9.76 -0.35
N CYS A 186 -22.34 8.94 -0.07
CA CYS A 186 -22.50 7.53 0.26
C CYS A 186 -21.64 7.11 1.47
N ARG A 187 -22.12 6.12 2.23
CA ARG A 187 -21.42 5.53 3.39
C ARG A 187 -20.27 4.60 2.93
N CYS A 188 -19.30 5.16 2.22
CA CYS A 188 -18.08 4.51 1.73
C CYS A 188 -16.86 4.93 2.57
N TRP A 189 -15.66 4.48 2.19
CA TRP A 189 -14.41 4.85 2.87
C TRP A 189 -14.29 6.37 3.09
N ARG A 190 -14.70 7.18 2.11
CA ARG A 190 -14.57 8.64 2.17
C ARG A 190 -15.43 9.24 3.27
N TRP A 191 -16.67 8.74 3.41
CA TRP A 191 -17.55 9.17 4.50
C TRP A 191 -16.86 9.00 5.86
N TYR A 192 -16.35 7.79 6.12
CA TYR A 192 -15.76 7.45 7.42
C TYR A 192 -14.41 8.12 7.63
N ALA A 193 -13.56 8.19 6.60
CA ALA A 193 -12.29 8.90 6.69
C ALA A 193 -12.52 10.39 6.98
N PHE A 194 -13.48 11.03 6.31
CA PHE A 194 -13.74 12.46 6.52
C PHE A 194 -14.57 12.77 7.77
N GLU A 195 -15.31 11.79 8.30
CA GLU A 195 -15.77 11.83 9.69
C GLU A 195 -14.56 11.89 10.64
N GLY A 196 -13.56 11.02 10.46
CA GLY A 196 -12.32 11.06 11.25
C GLY A 196 -11.53 12.36 11.09
N MET A 197 -11.43 12.90 9.87
CA MET A 197 -10.86 14.22 9.60
C MET A 197 -11.62 15.31 10.36
N GLY A 198 -12.96 15.31 10.30
CA GLY A 198 -13.78 16.27 11.04
C GLY A 198 -13.58 16.19 12.55
N LYS A 199 -13.51 14.97 13.10
CA LYS A 199 -13.20 14.76 14.52
C LYS A 199 -11.84 15.34 14.90
N TYR A 200 -10.81 15.09 14.09
CA TYR A 200 -9.47 15.67 14.30
C TYR A 200 -9.49 17.20 14.25
N LEU A 201 -10.17 17.79 13.26
CA LEU A 201 -10.23 19.25 13.12
C LEU A 201 -10.96 19.93 14.27
N ILE A 202 -12.07 19.36 14.74
CA ILE A 202 -12.79 19.88 15.91
C ILE A 202 -11.93 19.77 17.18
N THR A 203 -11.24 18.64 17.38
CA THR A 203 -10.52 18.35 18.63
C THR A 203 -9.15 19.04 18.70
N GLU A 204 -8.38 19.00 17.62
CA GLU A 204 -6.98 19.45 17.60
C GLU A 204 -6.81 20.83 16.96
N GLN A 205 -7.73 21.23 16.07
CA GLN A 205 -7.68 22.55 15.39
C GLN A 205 -8.75 23.53 15.91
N ASN A 206 -9.64 23.08 16.81
CA ASN A 206 -10.75 23.88 17.36
C ASN A 206 -11.69 24.45 16.29
N TRP A 207 -11.90 23.71 15.20
CA TRP A 207 -12.79 24.14 14.12
C TRP A 207 -14.25 24.18 14.55
N ASP A 208 -15.00 25.12 13.97
CA ASP A 208 -16.44 25.20 14.11
C ASP A 208 -17.20 24.41 13.02
N ALA A 209 -18.53 24.45 13.10
CA ALA A 209 -19.40 23.68 12.22
C ALA A 209 -19.39 24.18 10.77
N GLN A 210 -19.26 25.50 10.57
CA GLN A 210 -19.26 26.10 9.24
C GLN A 210 -17.93 25.83 8.54
N GLU A 211 -16.81 25.98 9.24
CA GLU A 211 -15.48 25.66 8.72
C GLU A 211 -15.41 24.19 8.24
N LEU A 212 -15.98 23.27 9.02
CA LEU A 212 -16.03 21.86 8.66
C LEU A 212 -16.95 21.58 7.46
N ALA A 213 -18.13 22.19 7.41
CA ALA A 213 -19.07 22.01 6.29
C ALA A 213 -18.51 22.58 4.97
N ASP A 214 -17.89 23.75 5.01
CA ASP A 214 -17.24 24.38 3.85
C ASP A 214 -16.08 23.50 3.34
N LEU A 215 -15.30 22.91 4.24
CA LEU A 215 -14.26 21.95 3.86
C LEU A 215 -14.83 20.70 3.19
N TRP A 216 -15.95 20.15 3.65
CA TRP A 216 -16.56 18.98 3.01
C TRP A 216 -17.04 19.29 1.59
N THR A 217 -17.53 20.50 1.33
CA THR A 217 -17.85 20.96 -0.04
C THR A 217 -16.60 20.96 -0.93
N LEU A 218 -15.47 21.44 -0.42
CA LEU A 218 -14.19 21.46 -1.15
C LEU A 218 -13.60 20.07 -1.35
N THR A 219 -13.77 19.18 -0.37
CA THR A 219 -13.19 17.83 -0.37
C THR A 219 -14.08 16.78 -1.02
N ASP A 220 -15.26 17.17 -1.51
CA ASP A 220 -16.18 16.30 -2.22
C ASP A 220 -15.54 15.69 -3.48
N GLY A 221 -15.25 14.40 -3.42
CA GLY A 221 -14.67 13.61 -4.51
C GLY A 221 -15.71 12.80 -5.29
N CYS A 222 -17.00 13.11 -5.18
CA CYS A 222 -18.07 12.34 -5.83
C CYS A 222 -18.13 12.56 -7.35
N GLY A 223 -17.65 13.71 -7.84
CA GLY A 223 -17.75 14.16 -9.24
C GLY A 223 -19.04 14.94 -9.52
N GLY A 224 -19.29 15.25 -10.79
CA GLY A 224 -20.43 16.06 -11.24
C GLY A 224 -20.16 17.57 -11.22
N GLU A 225 -21.09 18.37 -11.76
CA GLU A 225 -21.02 19.84 -11.78
C GLU A 225 -21.45 20.47 -10.42
N GLY A 226 -22.01 19.68 -9.51
CA GLY A 226 -22.57 20.13 -8.22
C GLY A 226 -23.57 19.12 -7.65
N HIS A 227 -24.22 19.45 -6.52
CA HIS A 227 -25.13 18.60 -5.73
C HIS A 227 -26.43 18.14 -6.43
N GLN A 228 -26.46 18.13 -7.77
CA GLN A 228 -27.56 17.53 -8.52
C GLN A 228 -27.36 16.02 -8.62
N HIS A 229 -27.82 15.30 -7.61
CA HIS A 229 -28.03 13.86 -7.69
C HIS A 229 -29.36 13.60 -8.39
N SER A 230 -29.31 13.16 -9.65
CA SER A 230 -30.48 12.67 -10.41
C SER A 230 -30.75 11.20 -10.15
#